data_AF-A0A8H5RVD8-F1
#
_entry.id   AF-A0A8H5RVD8-F1
#
_cell.length_a   1.000
_cell.length_b   1.000
_cell.length_c   1.000
_cell.angle_alpha   90.00
_cell.angle_beta   90.00
_cell.angle_gamma   90.00
#
_symmetry.space_group_name_H-M   'P 1'
#
loop_
_entity.id
_entity.type
_entity.pdbx_description
1 polymer ?
#
loop_
_entity_poly.entity_id
_entity_poly.type
_entity_poly.pdbx_seq_one_letter_code
_entity_poly.pdbx_strand_id
1 'polypeptide(L)'
;MAPISTSKSSRNRFLESSSLYLHILSSHISRLLINKTFIFTTFASILILGLTYTDASQIILPVIASNQRATPAIARTGSPQAIWNAAKTRYSHLDEDKFTIAMLTYRRPKELNHTLSVLLEEKIPSLHEIVVIWGDVDDLPPTNFTSKHGVPVRFRRGLQDSLNEKFRPDPDFKTQSILLTDDDVYYHPNDLEFVFQTWKKFGRYRLTGALARCYEKDAKGQYTYNFCPGDKREEYSMILTNLCFSHISFMDYYWSDDSTMEKVREYVDQHFNCEDVALNYVQGLLTGQGPLLVTGWEEFVNLNPPSGISTKPGHLEARSKCLNDFAKIFKSMTLVHETGYIKRGVN
;
A
#
# COMPACT_ATOMS: atom_id res chain seq x y z
N MET A 1 80.01 3.87 22.93
CA MET A 1 80.80 2.63 22.96
C MET A 1 80.15 1.67 23.94
N ALA A 2 79.63 0.54 23.47
CA ALA A 2 79.32 -0.62 24.34
C ALA A 2 80.61 -1.45 24.54
N PRO A 3 80.75 -2.26 25.61
CA PRO A 3 80.32 -3.67 25.52
C PRO A 3 79.78 -4.30 26.86
N ILE A 4 78.78 -5.22 26.82
CA ILE A 4 78.84 -6.72 26.93
C ILE A 4 79.15 -7.20 28.36
N SER A 5 78.56 -8.21 29.03
CA SER A 5 77.42 -9.16 28.92
C SER A 5 77.58 -10.11 30.13
N THR A 6 76.52 -10.72 30.67
CA THR A 6 76.40 -12.21 30.82
C THR A 6 75.20 -12.65 31.68
N SER A 7 74.22 -13.24 30.98
CA SER A 7 73.49 -14.50 31.24
C SER A 7 73.51 -15.16 32.63
N LYS A 8 72.30 -15.50 33.13
CA LYS A 8 71.94 -16.85 33.63
C LYS A 8 70.43 -17.03 33.74
N SER A 9 69.89 -18.10 33.14
CA SER A 9 68.82 -18.99 33.69
C SER A 9 67.91 -19.56 32.60
N SER A 10 68.30 -20.71 32.06
CA SER A 10 67.55 -21.56 31.12
C SER A 10 66.78 -22.70 31.81
N ARG A 11 66.64 -22.70 33.14
CA ARG A 11 65.98 -23.80 33.89
C ARG A 11 64.50 -23.57 34.22
N ASN A 12 63.98 -22.34 34.17
CA ASN A 12 62.55 -22.08 34.47
C ASN A 12 61.58 -22.33 33.31
N ARG A 13 62.07 -22.42 32.06
CA ARG A 13 61.18 -22.50 30.89
C ARG A 13 60.62 -23.90 30.58
N PHE A 14 61.14 -24.96 31.20
CA PHE A 14 60.69 -26.33 30.90
C PHE A 14 59.56 -26.81 31.82
N LEU A 15 59.41 -26.21 33.01
CA LEU A 15 58.33 -26.54 33.95
C LEU A 15 57.03 -25.80 33.61
N GLU A 16 57.10 -24.61 33.00
CA GLU A 16 55.91 -23.85 32.59
C GLU A 16 55.19 -24.44 31.36
N SER A 17 55.90 -25.08 30.42
CA SER A 17 55.28 -25.65 29.22
C SER A 17 54.47 -26.92 29.49
N SER A 18 54.86 -27.69 30.51
CA SER A 18 54.21 -28.95 30.90
C SER A 18 52.85 -28.71 31.58
N SER A 19 52.77 -27.66 32.41
CA SER A 19 51.54 -27.21 33.08
C SER A 19 50.50 -26.69 32.08
N LEU A 20 50.95 -25.96 31.06
CA LEU A 20 50.08 -25.38 30.03
C LEU A 20 49.40 -26.47 29.17
N TYR A 21 50.11 -27.55 28.82
CA TYR A 21 49.56 -28.65 28.02
C TYR A 21 48.50 -29.47 28.78
N LEU A 22 48.70 -29.73 30.07
CA LEU A 22 47.72 -30.41 30.93
C LEU A 22 46.44 -29.58 31.12
N HIS A 23 46.57 -28.25 31.25
CA HIS A 23 45.40 -27.37 31.33
C HIS A 23 44.61 -27.33 30.02
N ILE A 24 45.27 -27.27 28.87
CA ILE A 24 44.60 -27.24 27.56
C ILE A 24 43.85 -28.56 27.30
N LEU A 25 44.47 -29.72 27.58
CA LEU A 25 43.82 -31.03 27.43
C LEU A 25 42.63 -31.22 28.36
N SER A 26 42.73 -30.81 29.63
CA SER A 26 41.59 -30.88 30.57
C SER A 26 40.43 -29.98 30.13
N SER A 27 40.73 -28.80 29.55
CA SER A 27 39.72 -27.86 29.06
C SER A 27 39.00 -28.36 27.80
N HIS A 28 39.72 -29.08 26.91
CA HIS A 28 39.13 -29.63 25.69
C HIS A 28 38.26 -30.86 25.98
N ILE A 29 38.70 -31.75 26.87
CA ILE A 29 37.92 -32.93 27.28
C ILE A 29 36.67 -32.48 28.06
N SER A 30 36.79 -31.46 28.93
CA SER A 30 35.64 -30.88 29.63
C SER A 30 34.64 -30.22 28.67
N ARG A 31 35.10 -29.48 27.66
CA ARG A 31 34.21 -28.88 26.64
C ARG A 31 33.54 -29.92 25.75
N LEU A 32 34.21 -31.03 25.41
CA LEU A 32 33.64 -32.13 24.64
C LEU A 32 32.59 -32.92 25.43
N LEU A 33 32.82 -33.14 26.73
CA LEU A 33 31.83 -33.77 27.62
C LEU A 33 30.63 -32.85 27.86
N ILE A 34 30.85 -31.55 28.14
CA ILE A 34 29.76 -30.58 28.33
C ILE A 34 28.89 -30.43 27.07
N ASN A 35 29.49 -30.40 25.87
CA ASN A 35 28.70 -30.34 24.63
C ASN A 35 27.91 -31.63 24.37
N LYS A 36 28.45 -32.81 24.67
CA LYS A 36 27.72 -34.08 24.47
C LYS A 36 26.58 -34.24 25.46
N THR A 37 26.75 -33.80 26.71
CA THR A 37 25.67 -33.81 27.71
C THR A 37 24.59 -32.77 27.39
N PHE A 38 24.96 -31.58 26.91
CA PHE A 38 24.01 -30.52 26.54
C PHE A 38 23.15 -30.90 25.32
N ILE A 39 23.75 -31.54 24.30
CA ILE A 39 23.03 -32.03 23.12
C ILE A 39 22.06 -33.18 23.48
N PHE A 40 22.45 -34.07 24.40
CA PHE A 40 21.54 -35.14 24.84
C PHE A 40 20.39 -34.62 25.71
N THR A 41 20.61 -33.61 26.54
CA THR A 41 19.53 -32.99 27.34
C THR A 41 18.56 -32.16 26.50
N THR A 42 19.02 -31.49 25.44
CA THR A 42 18.14 -30.71 24.57
C THR A 42 17.31 -31.62 23.66
N PHE A 43 17.86 -32.71 23.13
CA PHE A 43 17.09 -33.69 22.35
C PHE A 43 16.07 -34.46 23.20
N ALA A 44 16.42 -34.84 24.43
CA ALA A 44 15.47 -35.49 25.35
C ALA A 44 14.33 -34.52 25.77
N SER A 45 14.63 -33.23 25.95
CA SER A 45 13.62 -32.21 26.26
C SER A 45 12.69 -31.95 25.06
N ILE A 46 13.21 -31.94 23.83
CA ILE A 46 12.41 -31.78 22.60
C ILE A 46 11.54 -33.02 22.33
N LEU A 47 12.00 -34.22 22.69
CA LEU A 47 11.19 -35.44 22.55
C LEU A 47 10.08 -35.54 23.62
N ILE A 48 10.33 -35.06 24.85
CA ILE A 48 9.32 -35.01 25.93
C ILE A 48 8.30 -33.87 25.70
N LEU A 49 8.73 -32.74 25.12
CA LEU A 49 7.82 -31.70 24.63
C LEU A 49 7.07 -32.12 23.37
N GLY A 50 7.67 -32.93 22.49
CA GLY A 50 7.03 -33.46 21.28
C GLY A 50 5.99 -34.57 21.52
N LEU A 51 6.07 -35.27 22.66
CA LEU A 51 5.12 -36.33 23.04
C LEU A 51 4.01 -35.85 23.99
N THR A 52 4.05 -34.60 24.46
CA THR A 52 2.95 -33.97 25.21
C THR A 52 2.20 -32.90 24.39
N TYR A 53 2.63 -32.63 23.16
CA TYR A 53 2.05 -31.62 22.26
C TYR A 53 1.17 -32.22 21.15
N THR A 54 0.44 -33.29 21.44
CA THR A 54 -0.55 -33.85 20.50
C THR A 54 -1.99 -33.81 21.01
N ASP A 55 -2.28 -33.17 22.15
CA ASP A 55 -3.66 -33.15 22.66
C ASP A 55 -4.03 -31.90 23.50
N ALA A 56 -3.41 -30.75 23.22
CA ALA A 56 -3.71 -29.49 23.92
C ALA A 56 -4.05 -28.30 22.99
N SER A 57 -4.10 -28.51 21.67
CA SER A 57 -4.47 -27.46 20.69
C SER A 57 -5.99 -27.32 20.47
N GLN A 58 -6.83 -28.00 21.27
CA GLN A 58 -8.29 -27.93 21.15
C GLN A 58 -9.01 -27.24 22.32
N ILE A 59 -8.30 -26.66 23.28
CA ILE A 59 -8.96 -26.00 24.42
C ILE A 59 -8.29 -24.65 24.66
N ILE A 60 -9.11 -23.58 24.62
CA ILE A 60 -8.82 -22.16 24.84
C ILE A 60 -8.37 -21.35 23.60
N LEU A 61 -9.35 -21.00 22.75
CA LEU A 61 -9.52 -19.65 22.20
C LEU A 61 -11.02 -19.41 21.93
N PRO A 62 -11.78 -18.80 22.86
CA PRO A 62 -12.98 -18.08 22.50
C PRO A 62 -12.67 -16.58 22.42
N VAL A 63 -13.16 -15.91 21.37
CA VAL A 63 -13.20 -14.43 21.21
C VAL A 63 -11.81 -13.84 20.89
N ILE A 64 -11.47 -13.37 19.68
CA ILE A 64 -12.14 -12.41 18.79
C ILE A 64 -11.89 -12.86 17.33
N ALA A 65 -12.75 -13.71 16.80
CA ALA A 65 -13.08 -13.59 15.38
C ALA A 65 -14.05 -12.42 15.32
N SER A 66 -13.55 -11.22 14.98
CA SER A 66 -14.46 -10.14 14.69
C SER A 66 -15.34 -10.62 13.54
N ASN A 67 -16.65 -10.58 13.75
CA ASN A 67 -17.65 -10.73 12.72
C ASN A 67 -17.49 -9.57 11.72
N GLN A 68 -16.44 -9.60 10.90
CA GLN A 68 -16.49 -8.96 9.61
C GLN A 68 -17.36 -9.87 8.76
N ARG A 69 -18.68 -9.63 8.81
CA ARG A 69 -19.56 -10.05 7.73
C ARG A 69 -18.91 -9.53 6.46
N ALA A 70 -18.26 -10.42 5.70
CA ALA A 70 -18.17 -10.24 4.27
C ALA A 70 -19.61 -9.98 3.83
N THR A 71 -19.90 -8.74 3.47
CA THR A 71 -21.16 -8.41 2.82
C THR A 71 -21.28 -9.39 1.66
N PRO A 72 -22.37 -10.19 1.57
CA PRO A 72 -22.50 -11.17 0.52
C PRO A 72 -22.30 -10.46 -0.82
N ALA A 73 -21.39 -10.98 -1.64
CA ALA A 73 -21.10 -10.43 -2.95
C ALA A 73 -22.41 -10.48 -3.76
N ILE A 74 -22.98 -9.30 -3.99
CA ILE A 74 -24.15 -9.17 -4.85
C ILE A 74 -23.57 -9.12 -6.26
N ALA A 75 -23.71 -10.21 -7.01
CA ALA A 75 -23.42 -10.27 -8.43
C ALA A 75 -24.01 -9.03 -9.14
N ARG A 76 -23.14 -8.22 -9.72
CA ARG A 76 -23.51 -6.93 -10.33
C ARG A 76 -23.94 -7.15 -11.77
N THR A 77 -25.12 -7.69 -11.96
CA THR A 77 -25.69 -7.92 -13.28
C THR A 77 -26.31 -6.63 -13.83
N GLY A 78 -26.00 -6.25 -15.07
CA GLY A 78 -26.65 -5.14 -15.76
C GLY A 78 -25.73 -4.34 -16.67
N SER A 79 -26.25 -3.27 -17.27
CA SER A 79 -25.41 -2.30 -17.98
C SER A 79 -24.47 -1.57 -16.99
N PRO A 80 -23.33 -1.03 -17.45
CA PRO A 80 -22.43 -0.24 -16.59
C PRO A 80 -23.15 0.87 -15.81
N GLN A 81 -24.09 1.55 -16.45
CA GLN A 81 -24.92 2.58 -15.82
C GLN A 81 -25.82 2.02 -14.69
N ALA A 82 -26.37 0.82 -14.87
CA ALA A 82 -27.19 0.16 -13.85
C ALA A 82 -26.32 -0.25 -12.64
N ILE A 83 -25.12 -0.78 -12.90
CA ILE A 83 -24.14 -1.13 -11.85
C ILE A 83 -23.74 0.11 -11.05
N TRP A 84 -23.43 1.22 -11.73
CA TRP A 84 -23.12 2.50 -11.11
C TRP A 84 -24.26 3.02 -10.24
N ASN A 85 -25.49 3.04 -10.77
CA ASN A 85 -26.66 3.52 -10.04
C ASN A 85 -26.94 2.66 -8.81
N ALA A 86 -26.87 1.33 -8.93
CA ALA A 86 -27.06 0.42 -7.80
C ALA A 86 -26.01 0.63 -6.71
N ALA A 87 -24.74 0.83 -7.08
CA ALA A 87 -23.67 1.13 -6.13
C ALA A 87 -23.91 2.46 -5.41
N LYS A 88 -24.25 3.54 -6.14
CA LYS A 88 -24.63 4.82 -5.53
C LYS A 88 -25.78 4.68 -4.54
N THR A 89 -26.82 3.92 -4.88
CA THR A 89 -27.94 3.66 -3.97
C THR A 89 -27.50 2.91 -2.71
N ARG A 90 -26.57 1.95 -2.81
CA ARG A 90 -26.03 1.26 -1.62
C ARG A 90 -25.36 2.24 -0.65
N TYR A 91 -24.64 3.24 -1.15
CA TYR A 91 -23.86 4.18 -0.35
C TYR A 91 -24.53 5.54 -0.11
N SER A 92 -25.78 5.73 -0.52
CA SER A 92 -26.48 7.01 -0.38
C SER A 92 -26.74 7.44 1.06
N HIS A 93 -26.54 6.52 2.01
CA HIS A 93 -26.64 6.77 3.45
C HIS A 93 -25.34 7.34 4.05
N LEU A 94 -24.23 7.30 3.33
CA LEU A 94 -22.95 7.85 3.77
C LEU A 94 -22.91 9.37 3.57
N ASP A 95 -22.11 10.04 4.39
CA ASP A 95 -21.93 11.49 4.38
C ASP A 95 -21.31 11.95 3.04
N GLU A 96 -21.90 12.98 2.45
CA GLU A 96 -21.46 13.60 1.20
C GLU A 96 -20.78 14.97 1.39
N ASP A 97 -20.81 15.50 2.62
CA ASP A 97 -20.20 16.76 3.03
C ASP A 97 -18.80 16.57 3.62
N LYS A 98 -18.39 15.32 3.83
CA LYS A 98 -17.05 14.95 4.33
C LYS A 98 -16.38 13.91 3.45
N PHE A 99 -15.08 13.71 3.68
CA PHE A 99 -14.30 12.68 3.01
C PHE A 99 -13.40 11.89 3.96
N THR A 100 -13.01 10.71 3.51
CA THR A 100 -12.05 9.83 4.20
C THR A 100 -10.78 9.73 3.38
N ILE A 101 -9.61 9.75 4.01
CA ILE A 101 -8.35 9.43 3.34
C ILE A 101 -8.09 7.93 3.49
N ALA A 102 -7.87 7.23 2.38
CA ALA A 102 -7.43 5.84 2.35
C ALA A 102 -6.00 5.79 1.82
N MET A 103 -5.04 5.54 2.73
CA MET A 103 -3.60 5.64 2.47
C MET A 103 -2.93 4.27 2.54
N LEU A 104 -2.41 3.77 1.42
CA LEU A 104 -1.64 2.51 1.42
C LEU A 104 -0.19 2.79 1.82
N THR A 105 0.35 1.98 2.73
CA THR A 105 1.77 2.02 3.13
C THR A 105 2.38 0.63 3.20
N TYR A 106 3.65 0.53 2.81
CA TYR A 106 4.43 -0.70 2.92
C TYR A 106 5.89 -0.36 3.25
N ARG A 107 6.34 -0.74 4.45
CA ARG A 107 7.74 -0.62 4.92
C ARG A 107 8.36 0.77 4.72
N ARG A 108 7.55 1.83 4.84
CA ARG A 108 7.94 3.24 4.67
C ARG A 108 7.48 4.10 5.85
N PRO A 109 7.92 3.77 7.08
CA PRO A 109 7.46 4.50 8.27
C PRO A 109 7.87 5.97 8.25
N LYS A 110 8.94 6.36 7.54
CA LYS A 110 9.39 7.76 7.48
C LYS A 110 8.46 8.61 6.62
N GLU A 111 8.15 8.13 5.42
CA GLU A 111 7.27 8.78 4.47
C GLU A 111 5.84 8.85 5.05
N LEU A 112 5.33 7.74 5.59
CA LEU A 112 4.04 7.68 6.27
C LEU A 112 3.96 8.71 7.42
N ASN A 113 4.96 8.73 8.31
CA ASN A 113 4.95 9.65 9.44
C ASN A 113 5.03 11.11 8.99
N HIS A 114 5.81 11.40 7.95
CA HIS A 114 5.92 12.75 7.39
C HIS A 114 4.57 13.20 6.83
N THR A 115 3.97 12.40 5.95
CA THR A 115 2.69 12.68 5.31
C THR A 115 1.56 12.84 6.35
N LEU A 116 1.48 11.94 7.33
CA LEU A 116 0.51 12.08 8.43
C LEU A 116 0.75 13.33 9.28
N SER A 117 2.00 13.69 9.56
CA SER A 117 2.32 14.89 10.34
C SER A 117 1.81 16.14 9.64
N VAL A 118 2.02 16.27 8.33
CA VAL A 118 1.55 17.41 7.53
C VAL A 118 0.03 17.44 7.45
N LEU A 119 -0.62 16.32 7.12
CA LEU A 119 -2.08 16.24 6.99
C LEU A 119 -2.83 16.51 8.30
N LEU A 120 -2.18 16.25 9.45
CA LEU A 120 -2.77 16.42 10.79
C LEU A 120 -2.24 17.66 11.53
N GLU A 121 -1.36 18.44 10.90
CA GLU A 121 -0.80 19.66 11.50
C GLU A 121 -1.89 20.73 11.68
N GLU A 122 -2.74 20.88 10.67
CA GLU A 122 -3.83 21.85 10.61
C GLU A 122 -5.20 21.15 10.52
N LYS A 123 -6.26 21.88 10.83
CA LYS A 123 -7.62 21.36 10.70
C LYS A 123 -8.05 21.43 9.24
N ILE A 124 -8.25 20.26 8.62
CA ILE A 124 -8.90 20.16 7.30
C ILE A 124 -10.42 20.04 7.52
N PRO A 125 -11.24 21.04 7.14
CA PRO A 125 -12.63 21.14 7.57
C PRO A 125 -13.49 19.92 7.27
N SER A 126 -13.37 19.36 6.07
CA SER A 126 -14.21 18.24 5.61
C SER A 126 -13.59 16.86 5.82
N LEU A 127 -12.41 16.76 6.45
CA LEU A 127 -11.77 15.47 6.73
C LEU A 127 -12.51 14.75 7.87
N HIS A 128 -13.04 13.55 7.57
CA HIS A 128 -13.72 12.69 8.54
C HIS A 128 -12.75 11.81 9.31
N GLU A 129 -11.97 10.99 8.60
CA GLU A 129 -10.99 10.06 9.16
C GLU A 129 -9.84 9.81 8.17
N ILE A 130 -8.72 9.30 8.68
CA ILE A 130 -7.65 8.71 7.88
C ILE A 130 -7.59 7.21 8.17
N VAL A 131 -7.68 6.41 7.13
CA VAL A 131 -7.51 4.96 7.19
C VAL A 131 -6.20 4.59 6.52
N VAL A 132 -5.21 4.24 7.33
CA VAL A 132 -3.92 3.72 6.85
C VAL A 132 -4.08 2.23 6.57
N ILE A 133 -4.05 1.86 5.30
CA ILE A 133 -4.02 0.47 4.86
C ILE A 133 -2.58 -0.04 5.04
N TRP A 134 -2.40 -0.88 6.04
CA TRP A 134 -1.10 -1.45 6.41
C TRP A 134 -0.81 -2.67 5.53
N GLY A 135 0.05 -2.49 4.52
CA GLY A 135 0.39 -3.51 3.52
C GLY A 135 1.43 -4.53 3.99
N ASP A 136 2.19 -4.26 5.05
CA ASP A 136 3.14 -5.24 5.60
C ASP A 136 2.39 -6.26 6.45
N VAL A 137 1.86 -7.29 5.80
CA VAL A 137 1.06 -8.33 6.45
C VAL A 137 1.86 -9.20 7.41
N ASP A 138 3.19 -9.13 7.40
CA ASP A 138 4.04 -9.87 8.33
C ASP A 138 4.28 -9.10 9.64
N ASP A 139 4.02 -7.78 9.64
CA ASP A 139 4.20 -6.91 10.81
C ASP A 139 2.86 -6.42 11.38
N LEU A 140 2.86 -6.06 12.67
CA LEU A 140 1.69 -5.49 13.32
C LEU A 140 1.57 -4.01 12.97
N PRO A 141 0.38 -3.52 12.57
CA PRO A 141 0.18 -2.10 12.39
C PRO A 141 0.34 -1.35 13.72
N PRO A 142 0.69 -0.06 13.67
CA PRO A 142 0.58 0.82 14.84
C PRO A 142 -0.84 0.85 15.41
N THR A 143 -0.96 1.29 16.66
CA THR A 143 -2.28 1.45 17.31
C THR A 143 -3.01 2.66 16.73
N ASN A 144 -4.33 2.53 16.58
CA ASN A 144 -5.20 3.65 16.20
C ASN A 144 -5.06 4.81 17.19
N PHE A 145 -5.18 6.03 16.69
CA PHE A 145 -5.12 7.24 17.51
C PHE A 145 -6.07 8.31 16.97
N THR A 146 -6.25 9.37 17.75
CA THR A 146 -7.01 10.55 17.32
C THR A 146 -6.06 11.75 17.31
N SER A 147 -6.08 12.53 16.23
CA SER A 147 -5.23 13.71 16.10
C SER A 147 -5.62 14.82 17.09
N LYS A 148 -4.75 15.83 17.24
CA LYS A 148 -5.04 17.04 18.07
C LYS A 148 -6.29 17.81 17.62
N HIS A 149 -6.71 17.64 16.36
CA HIS A 149 -7.90 18.26 15.77
C HIS A 149 -9.14 17.35 15.80
N GLY A 150 -9.06 16.19 16.47
CA GLY A 150 -10.17 15.25 16.61
C GLY A 150 -10.39 14.32 15.40
N VAL A 151 -9.43 14.24 14.47
CA VAL A 151 -9.51 13.32 13.31
C VAL A 151 -9.04 11.93 13.72
N PRO A 152 -9.87 10.88 13.63
CA PRO A 152 -9.45 9.51 13.86
C PRO A 152 -8.46 9.05 12.79
N VAL A 153 -7.40 8.37 13.21
CA VAL A 153 -6.45 7.66 12.37
C VAL A 153 -6.52 6.18 12.72
N ARG A 154 -7.03 5.39 11.77
CA ARG A 154 -7.24 3.95 11.93
C ARG A 154 -6.27 3.19 11.03
N PHE A 155 -5.58 2.22 11.61
CA PHE A 155 -4.77 1.28 10.86
C PHE A 155 -5.60 0.04 10.53
N ARG A 156 -5.70 -0.26 9.24
CA ARG A 156 -6.39 -1.43 8.72
C ARG A 156 -5.36 -2.35 8.10
N ARG A 157 -5.13 -3.51 8.72
CA ARG A 157 -4.25 -4.55 8.16
C ARG A 157 -4.79 -5.03 6.82
N GLY A 158 -3.90 -5.10 5.83
CA GLY A 158 -4.17 -5.77 4.56
C GLY A 158 -4.39 -7.28 4.78
N LEU A 159 -5.14 -7.91 3.88
CA LEU A 159 -5.30 -9.38 3.91
C LEU A 159 -4.10 -10.08 3.26
N GLN A 160 -3.43 -9.39 2.34
CA GLN A 160 -2.25 -9.85 1.62
C GLN A 160 -1.41 -8.63 1.19
N ASP A 161 -0.14 -8.86 0.82
CA ASP A 161 0.69 -7.83 0.18
C ASP A 161 0.18 -7.60 -1.25
N SER A 162 -0.67 -6.58 -1.40
CA SER A 162 -1.33 -6.26 -2.66
C SER A 162 -1.67 -4.79 -2.79
N LEU A 163 -1.45 -4.26 -3.99
CA LEU A 163 -1.88 -2.90 -4.36
C LEU A 163 -3.42 -2.77 -4.41
N ASN A 164 -4.15 -3.88 -4.55
CA ASN A 164 -5.61 -3.88 -4.54
C ASN A 164 -6.19 -3.47 -3.19
N GLU A 165 -5.46 -3.69 -2.07
CA GLU A 165 -5.98 -3.50 -0.70
C GLU A 165 -6.49 -2.08 -0.42
N LYS A 166 -5.99 -1.07 -1.16
CA LYS A 166 -6.51 0.31 -1.04
C LYS A 166 -7.92 0.49 -1.57
N PHE A 167 -8.41 -0.42 -2.40
CA PHE A 167 -9.79 -0.43 -2.92
C PHE A 167 -10.73 -1.38 -2.19
N ARG A 168 -10.23 -2.15 -1.21
CA ARG A 168 -11.05 -3.10 -0.47
C ARG A 168 -12.15 -2.38 0.31
N PRO A 169 -13.43 -2.79 0.17
CA PRO A 169 -14.55 -2.23 0.90
C PRO A 169 -14.27 -2.19 2.40
N ASP A 170 -14.60 -1.05 3.00
CA ASP A 170 -14.54 -0.86 4.44
C ASP A 170 -15.96 -0.65 4.97
N PRO A 171 -16.49 -1.54 5.84
CA PRO A 171 -17.78 -1.30 6.46
C PRO A 171 -17.76 -0.12 7.45
N ASP A 172 -16.58 0.32 7.88
CA ASP A 172 -16.44 1.41 8.82
C ASP A 172 -16.39 2.79 8.15
N PHE A 173 -16.19 2.86 6.82
CA PHE A 173 -16.25 4.14 6.09
C PHE A 173 -17.59 4.84 6.31
N LYS A 174 -17.53 6.15 6.58
CA LYS A 174 -18.71 7.00 6.82
C LYS A 174 -18.97 8.02 5.71
N THR A 175 -18.13 8.07 4.68
CA THR A 175 -18.18 9.07 3.61
C THR A 175 -18.28 8.43 2.23
N GLN A 176 -19.02 9.08 1.32
CA GLN A 176 -19.07 8.66 -0.09
C GLN A 176 -17.77 9.00 -0.83
N SER A 177 -17.10 10.06 -0.39
CA SER A 177 -15.85 10.57 -0.95
C SER A 177 -14.66 9.92 -0.25
N ILE A 178 -13.77 9.31 -1.04
CA ILE A 178 -12.54 8.70 -0.57
C ILE A 178 -11.36 9.36 -1.32
N LEU A 179 -10.47 10.02 -0.60
CA LEU A 179 -9.16 10.40 -1.12
C LEU A 179 -8.25 9.17 -1.06
N LEU A 180 -7.98 8.59 -2.22
CA LEU A 180 -6.99 7.53 -2.40
C LEU A 180 -5.61 8.18 -2.50
N THR A 181 -4.68 7.70 -1.68
CA THR A 181 -3.31 8.24 -1.65
C THR A 181 -2.28 7.17 -1.33
N ASP A 182 -1.06 7.36 -1.82
CA ASP A 182 0.11 6.63 -1.33
C ASP A 182 0.72 7.38 -0.13
N ASP A 183 1.66 6.75 0.58
CA ASP A 183 2.28 7.28 1.80
C ASP A 183 3.33 8.38 1.59
N ASP A 184 3.67 8.68 0.33
CA ASP A 184 4.71 9.62 -0.07
C ASP A 184 4.19 10.78 -0.95
N VAL A 185 2.86 10.94 -1.06
CA VAL A 185 2.23 12.00 -1.88
C VAL A 185 1.08 12.66 -1.13
N TYR A 186 0.96 13.99 -1.17
CA TYR A 186 -0.16 14.72 -0.55
C TYR A 186 -0.41 16.10 -1.17
N TYR A 187 -1.64 16.59 -1.02
CA TYR A 187 -1.95 18.03 -1.16
C TYR A 187 -1.68 18.75 0.16
N HIS A 188 -1.28 20.02 0.08
CA HIS A 188 -1.23 20.89 1.25
C HIS A 188 -2.62 20.96 1.93
N PRO A 189 -2.72 20.97 3.27
CA PRO A 189 -4.00 20.97 3.99
C PRO A 189 -5.01 22.00 3.49
N ASN A 190 -4.53 23.22 3.20
CA ASN A 190 -5.36 24.31 2.67
C ASN A 190 -5.91 24.04 1.27
N ASP A 191 -5.17 23.32 0.43
CA ASP A 191 -5.60 22.95 -0.92
C ASP A 191 -6.48 21.71 -0.93
N LEU A 192 -6.30 20.79 0.03
CA LEU A 192 -7.09 19.57 0.08
C LEU A 192 -8.60 19.85 0.23
N GLU A 193 -8.96 20.86 1.03
CA GLU A 193 -10.36 21.31 1.13
C GLU A 193 -10.89 21.84 -0.21
N PHE A 194 -10.10 22.64 -0.93
CA PHE A 194 -10.50 23.13 -2.26
C PHE A 194 -10.69 21.96 -3.25
N VAL A 195 -9.77 21.00 -3.27
CA VAL A 195 -9.85 19.84 -4.15
C VAL A 195 -11.08 18.99 -3.81
N PHE A 196 -11.38 18.78 -2.53
CA PHE A 196 -12.59 18.09 -2.10
C PHE A 196 -13.87 18.80 -2.56
N GLN A 197 -13.98 20.12 -2.35
CA GLN A 197 -15.16 20.88 -2.79
C GLN A 197 -15.30 20.87 -4.32
N THR A 198 -14.17 20.89 -5.03
CA THR A 198 -14.14 20.76 -6.50
C THR A 198 -14.64 19.38 -6.94
N TRP A 199 -14.17 18.29 -6.31
CA TRP A 199 -14.68 16.94 -6.56
C TRP A 199 -16.18 16.84 -6.27
N LYS A 200 -16.63 17.39 -5.14
CA LYS A 200 -18.04 17.35 -4.74
C LYS A 200 -18.94 18.04 -5.75
N LYS A 201 -18.47 19.14 -6.36
CA LYS A 201 -19.23 19.94 -7.33
C LYS A 201 -19.14 19.41 -8.77
N PHE A 202 -17.97 18.95 -9.20
CA PHE A 202 -17.69 18.64 -10.61
C PHE A 202 -17.18 17.22 -10.87
N GLY A 203 -16.69 16.54 -9.83
CA GLY A 203 -15.93 15.30 -9.93
C GLY A 203 -16.63 14.04 -9.41
N ARG A 204 -17.87 14.09 -8.91
CA ARG A 204 -18.54 12.90 -8.31
C ARG A 204 -18.65 11.68 -9.24
N TYR A 205 -18.57 11.88 -10.56
CA TYR A 205 -18.62 10.83 -11.59
C TYR A 205 -17.25 10.54 -12.23
N ARG A 206 -16.18 11.11 -11.66
CA ARG A 206 -14.83 11.17 -12.24
C ARG A 206 -13.80 10.81 -11.16
N LEU A 207 -12.66 10.23 -11.55
CA LEU A 207 -11.49 10.25 -10.67
C LEU A 207 -10.88 11.65 -10.73
N THR A 208 -10.69 12.30 -9.58
CA THR A 208 -10.32 13.72 -9.51
C THR A 208 -9.04 13.91 -8.70
N GLY A 209 -7.97 14.45 -9.26
CA GLY A 209 -6.67 14.49 -8.58
C GLY A 209 -5.58 15.23 -9.35
N ALA A 210 -4.33 15.15 -8.89
CA ALA A 210 -3.23 15.97 -9.43
C ALA A 210 -2.38 15.28 -10.49
N LEU A 211 -2.37 13.95 -10.51
CA LEU A 211 -1.38 13.17 -11.24
C LEU A 211 -1.97 12.64 -12.56
N ALA A 212 -2.07 13.53 -13.54
CA ALA A 212 -2.55 13.20 -14.88
C ALA A 212 -1.60 12.28 -15.65
N ARG A 213 -2.17 11.34 -16.40
CA ARG A 213 -1.46 10.42 -17.28
C ARG A 213 -2.22 10.22 -18.58
N CYS A 214 -1.48 9.78 -19.58
CA CYS A 214 -1.96 9.66 -20.94
C CYS A 214 -1.63 8.30 -21.52
N TYR A 215 -2.28 8.01 -22.64
CA TYR A 215 -1.85 6.97 -23.54
C TYR A 215 -1.79 7.50 -24.97
N GLU A 216 -0.98 6.86 -25.79
CA GLU A 216 -1.02 6.99 -27.25
C GLU A 216 -1.46 5.68 -27.87
N LYS A 217 -2.09 5.75 -29.04
CA LYS A 217 -2.41 4.58 -29.85
C LYS A 217 -1.58 4.62 -31.12
N ASP A 218 -0.79 3.59 -31.37
CA ASP A 218 -0.02 3.49 -32.62
C ASP A 218 -0.89 3.03 -33.81
N ALA A 219 -0.30 3.04 -35.01
CA ALA A 219 -0.99 2.61 -36.24
C ALA A 219 -1.41 1.13 -36.23
N LYS A 220 -0.82 0.30 -35.36
CA LYS A 220 -1.15 -1.12 -35.17
C LYS A 220 -2.24 -1.31 -34.10
N GLY A 221 -2.68 -0.22 -33.48
CA GLY A 221 -3.69 -0.18 -32.44
C GLY A 221 -3.18 -0.51 -31.04
N GLN A 222 -1.87 -0.52 -30.83
CA GLN A 222 -1.26 -0.75 -29.52
C GLN A 222 -1.24 0.54 -28.71
N TYR A 223 -1.55 0.42 -27.42
CA TYR A 223 -1.59 1.53 -26.48
C TYR A 223 -0.27 1.66 -25.71
N THR A 224 0.29 2.87 -25.64
CA THR A 224 1.53 3.17 -24.92
C THR A 224 1.25 4.16 -23.80
N TYR A 225 1.55 3.78 -22.56
CA TYR A 225 1.41 4.63 -21.37
C TYR A 225 2.49 5.70 -21.37
N ASN A 226 2.14 6.94 -21.00
CA ASN A 226 3.12 8.02 -20.88
C ASN A 226 2.68 9.14 -19.91
N PHE A 227 3.61 10.04 -19.62
CA PHE A 227 3.43 11.20 -18.74
C PHE A 227 2.80 12.41 -19.44
N CYS A 228 2.05 12.20 -20.51
CA CYS A 228 1.51 13.28 -21.35
C CYS A 228 2.59 14.19 -21.97
N PRO A 229 3.65 13.66 -22.63
CA PRO A 229 4.77 14.47 -23.08
C PRO A 229 4.40 15.41 -24.23
N GLY A 230 4.95 16.62 -24.22
CA GLY A 230 4.90 17.59 -25.32
C GLY A 230 4.19 18.89 -24.97
N ASP A 231 4.74 20.01 -25.45
CA ASP A 231 4.31 21.39 -25.14
C ASP A 231 2.89 21.76 -25.64
N LYS A 232 2.24 20.83 -26.37
CA LYS A 232 0.93 21.03 -27.02
C LYS A 232 -0.06 19.90 -26.75
N ARG A 233 0.25 18.98 -25.83
CA ARG A 233 -0.68 17.89 -25.55
C ARG A 233 -1.75 18.41 -24.60
N GLU A 234 -2.93 18.68 -25.16
CA GLU A 234 -4.07 19.23 -24.42
C GLU A 234 -4.84 18.16 -23.66
N GLU A 235 -4.65 16.88 -23.98
CA GLU A 235 -5.48 15.78 -23.48
C GLU A 235 -4.78 14.88 -22.47
N TYR A 236 -5.53 14.44 -21.46
CA TYR A 236 -5.19 13.36 -20.54
C TYR A 236 -6.36 12.38 -20.40
N SER A 237 -6.10 11.15 -19.98
CA SER A 237 -7.13 10.10 -19.92
C SER A 237 -7.12 9.28 -18.63
N MET A 238 -6.18 9.56 -17.74
CA MET A 238 -6.08 8.93 -16.43
C MET A 238 -5.68 9.94 -15.36
N ILE A 239 -6.16 9.72 -14.13
CA ILE A 239 -5.63 10.33 -12.91
C ILE A 239 -5.18 9.20 -11.99
N LEU A 240 -3.92 9.25 -11.55
CA LEU A 240 -3.37 8.21 -10.68
C LEU A 240 -4.04 8.21 -9.30
N THR A 241 -4.25 7.01 -8.74
CA THR A 241 -4.94 6.83 -7.46
C THR A 241 -4.03 7.02 -6.23
N ASN A 242 -2.79 7.45 -6.46
CA ASN A 242 -1.86 7.81 -5.40
C ASN A 242 -2.05 9.26 -4.91
N LEU A 243 -2.91 10.05 -5.55
CA LEU A 243 -3.46 11.29 -5.01
C LEU A 243 -4.75 11.68 -5.77
N CYS A 244 -5.86 10.97 -5.51
CA CYS A 244 -7.14 11.30 -6.16
C CYS A 244 -8.36 11.03 -5.28
N PHE A 245 -9.38 11.87 -5.43
CA PHE A 245 -10.72 11.61 -4.94
C PHE A 245 -11.45 10.64 -5.86
N SER A 246 -12.06 9.65 -5.25
CA SER A 246 -12.94 8.66 -5.86
C SER A 246 -14.25 8.60 -5.09
N HIS A 247 -15.35 8.34 -5.82
CA HIS A 247 -16.58 7.89 -5.18
C HIS A 247 -16.41 6.42 -4.74
N ILE A 248 -16.86 6.07 -3.53
CA ILE A 248 -16.75 4.71 -2.98
C ILE A 248 -17.36 3.63 -3.91
N SER A 249 -18.38 3.98 -4.68
CA SER A 249 -19.00 3.11 -5.70
C SER A 249 -18.04 2.56 -6.77
N PHE A 250 -16.96 3.27 -7.11
CA PHE A 250 -15.96 2.74 -8.04
C PHE A 250 -15.15 1.61 -7.39
N MET A 251 -14.72 1.81 -6.15
CA MET A 251 -14.02 0.80 -5.34
C MET A 251 -14.92 -0.42 -5.10
N ASP A 252 -16.20 -0.17 -4.85
CA ASP A 252 -17.19 -1.21 -4.70
C ASP A 252 -17.29 -2.09 -5.97
N TYR A 253 -17.35 -1.51 -7.18
CA TYR A 253 -17.33 -2.33 -8.41
C TYR A 253 -16.01 -3.03 -8.59
N TYR A 254 -14.92 -2.32 -8.32
CA TYR A 254 -13.57 -2.86 -8.40
C TYR A 254 -13.42 -4.14 -7.56
N TRP A 255 -14.04 -4.19 -6.39
CA TRP A 255 -13.97 -5.33 -5.46
C TRP A 255 -15.10 -6.36 -5.62
N SER A 256 -15.92 -6.24 -6.66
CA SER A 256 -17.05 -7.14 -6.87
C SER A 256 -16.62 -8.54 -7.32
N ASP A 257 -17.58 -9.47 -7.26
CA ASP A 257 -17.53 -10.82 -7.83
C ASP A 257 -17.79 -10.84 -9.35
N ASP A 258 -17.78 -9.69 -10.02
CA ASP A 258 -17.79 -9.66 -11.48
C ASP A 258 -16.50 -10.34 -12.00
N SER A 259 -16.67 -11.36 -12.85
CA SER A 259 -15.55 -12.11 -13.44
C SER A 259 -14.51 -11.23 -14.16
N THR A 260 -14.92 -10.07 -14.67
CA THR A 260 -14.02 -9.06 -15.25
C THR A 260 -13.12 -8.48 -14.16
N MET A 261 -13.71 -8.13 -13.03
CA MET A 261 -13.00 -7.53 -11.91
C MET A 261 -12.14 -8.53 -11.15
N GLU A 262 -12.54 -9.79 -11.05
CA GLU A 262 -11.68 -10.87 -10.56
C GLU A 262 -10.39 -10.96 -11.38
N LYS A 263 -10.50 -11.06 -12.72
CA LYS A 263 -9.34 -11.08 -13.63
C LYS A 263 -8.46 -9.84 -13.51
N VAL A 264 -9.06 -8.67 -13.32
CA VAL A 264 -8.31 -7.42 -13.12
C VAL A 264 -7.53 -7.45 -11.82
N ARG A 265 -8.15 -7.85 -10.70
CA ARG A 265 -7.47 -7.94 -9.39
C ARG A 265 -6.35 -8.97 -9.43
N GLU A 266 -6.59 -10.14 -10.01
CA GLU A 266 -5.57 -11.17 -10.23
C GLU A 266 -4.41 -10.65 -11.10
N TYR A 267 -4.71 -9.93 -12.18
CA TYR A 267 -3.67 -9.34 -13.03
C TYR A 267 -2.82 -8.34 -12.23
N VAL A 268 -3.44 -7.47 -11.43
CA VAL A 268 -2.74 -6.51 -10.57
C VAL A 268 -1.86 -7.22 -9.55
N ASP A 269 -2.35 -8.26 -8.89
CA ASP A 269 -1.56 -9.05 -7.92
C ASP A 269 -0.37 -9.73 -8.60
N GLN A 270 -0.58 -10.34 -9.77
CA GLN A 270 0.48 -11.03 -10.52
C GLN A 270 1.59 -10.10 -11.01
N HIS A 271 1.26 -8.85 -11.35
CA HIS A 271 2.21 -7.90 -11.91
C HIS A 271 2.69 -6.85 -10.91
N PHE A 272 2.06 -6.78 -9.74
CA PHE A 272 2.29 -5.80 -8.67
C PHE A 272 2.36 -4.35 -9.20
N ASN A 273 1.39 -3.99 -10.04
CA ASN A 273 1.29 -2.70 -10.72
C ASN A 273 -0.15 -2.48 -11.25
N CYS A 274 -0.44 -1.26 -11.71
CA CYS A 274 -1.60 -0.91 -12.55
C CYS A 274 -2.98 -0.98 -11.90
N GLU A 275 -3.08 -1.04 -10.58
CA GLU A 275 -4.34 -0.91 -9.86
C GLU A 275 -5.00 0.47 -10.13
N ASP A 276 -4.17 1.51 -10.29
CA ASP A 276 -4.61 2.86 -10.65
C ASP A 276 -5.16 2.94 -12.08
N VAL A 277 -4.48 2.34 -13.06
CA VAL A 277 -4.96 2.23 -14.45
C VAL A 277 -6.28 1.47 -14.47
N ALA A 278 -6.37 0.36 -13.74
CA ALA A 278 -7.59 -0.44 -13.64
C ALA A 278 -8.77 0.36 -13.07
N LEU A 279 -8.57 1.18 -12.04
CA LEU A 279 -9.65 2.00 -11.49
C LEU A 279 -10.10 3.10 -12.48
N ASN A 280 -9.20 3.64 -13.30
CA ASN A 280 -9.57 4.56 -14.39
C ASN A 280 -10.42 3.85 -15.45
N TYR A 281 -10.10 2.60 -15.80
CA TYR A 281 -10.95 1.77 -16.67
C TYR A 281 -12.35 1.57 -16.08
N VAL A 282 -12.43 1.24 -14.77
CA VAL A 282 -13.69 1.10 -14.05
C VAL A 282 -14.51 2.38 -14.10
N GLN A 283 -13.90 3.52 -13.78
CA GLN A 283 -14.61 4.79 -13.77
C GLN A 283 -15.14 5.13 -15.17
N GLY A 284 -14.29 5.04 -16.21
CA GLY A 284 -14.68 5.32 -17.58
C GLY A 284 -15.78 4.39 -18.09
N LEU A 285 -15.74 3.10 -17.73
CA LEU A 285 -16.79 2.13 -18.05
C LEU A 285 -18.13 2.51 -17.43
N LEU A 286 -18.12 2.85 -16.13
CA LEU A 286 -19.33 3.04 -15.34
C LEU A 286 -20.03 4.37 -15.62
N THR A 287 -19.29 5.42 -15.97
CA THR A 287 -19.84 6.78 -16.12
C THR A 287 -19.72 7.36 -17.52
N GLY A 288 -18.83 6.84 -18.37
CA GLY A 288 -18.55 7.41 -19.68
C GLY A 288 -17.93 8.81 -19.66
N GLN A 289 -17.48 9.28 -18.49
CA GLN A 289 -16.80 10.57 -18.33
C GLN A 289 -15.29 10.36 -18.24
N GLY A 290 -14.48 11.36 -18.59
CA GLY A 290 -13.05 11.30 -18.31
C GLY A 290 -12.71 11.75 -16.90
N PRO A 291 -11.46 11.58 -16.47
CA PRO A 291 -11.03 11.98 -15.14
C PRO A 291 -10.90 13.52 -15.06
N LEU A 292 -10.78 14.08 -13.86
CA LEU A 292 -10.66 15.53 -13.65
C LEU A 292 -9.32 15.89 -13.00
N LEU A 293 -8.45 16.57 -13.75
CA LEU A 293 -7.22 17.15 -13.21
C LEU A 293 -7.57 18.35 -12.33
N VAL A 294 -7.18 18.28 -11.06
CA VAL A 294 -7.33 19.36 -10.09
C VAL A 294 -6.02 19.61 -9.37
N THR A 295 -5.57 20.86 -9.40
CA THR A 295 -4.39 21.30 -8.67
C THR A 295 -4.72 22.40 -7.66
N GLY A 296 -3.95 22.40 -6.58
CA GLY A 296 -4.04 23.42 -5.54
C GLY A 296 -3.46 24.76 -5.98
N TRP A 297 -3.41 25.69 -5.03
CA TRP A 297 -2.61 26.90 -5.18
C TRP A 297 -1.13 26.52 -5.12
N GLU A 298 -0.78 25.70 -4.13
CA GLU A 298 0.52 25.06 -4.01
C GLU A 298 0.54 23.80 -4.89
N GLU A 299 1.73 23.50 -5.43
CA GLU A 299 1.95 22.21 -6.08
C GLU A 299 1.83 21.10 -5.03
N PHE A 300 1.22 19.98 -5.41
CA PHE A 300 1.21 18.81 -4.53
C PHE A 300 2.63 18.33 -4.24
N VAL A 301 2.83 17.71 -3.09
CA VAL A 301 4.13 17.18 -2.71
C VAL A 301 4.20 15.71 -3.09
N ASN A 302 5.31 15.32 -3.71
CA ASN A 302 5.73 13.93 -3.84
C ASN A 302 7.14 13.81 -3.27
N LEU A 303 7.29 13.03 -2.19
CA LEU A 303 8.56 12.87 -1.49
C LEU A 303 9.61 12.13 -2.32
N ASN A 304 9.18 11.40 -3.36
CA ASN A 304 10.04 10.66 -4.29
C ASN A 304 11.12 9.83 -3.58
N PRO A 305 10.74 8.86 -2.72
CA PRO A 305 11.71 8.03 -2.04
C PRO A 305 12.63 7.31 -3.05
N PRO A 306 13.94 7.12 -2.75
CA PRO A 306 14.91 6.57 -3.71
C PRO A 306 14.56 5.18 -4.25
N SER A 307 13.81 4.41 -3.47
CA SER A 307 13.33 3.08 -3.84
C SER A 307 11.81 3.04 -3.86
N GLY A 308 11.25 2.56 -4.97
CA GLY A 308 9.81 2.36 -5.12
C GLY A 308 9.50 1.45 -6.30
N ILE A 309 8.24 1.06 -6.44
CA ILE A 309 7.77 0.23 -7.57
C ILE A 309 7.99 0.97 -8.90
N SER A 310 7.82 2.30 -8.89
CA SER A 310 7.98 3.19 -10.04
C SER A 310 9.43 3.37 -10.50
N THR A 311 10.42 3.12 -9.64
CA THR A 311 11.85 3.28 -9.98
C THR A 311 12.46 2.01 -10.57
N LYS A 312 11.73 0.88 -10.57
CA LYS A 312 12.20 -0.38 -11.14
C LYS A 312 12.28 -0.30 -12.69
N PRO A 313 13.32 -0.87 -13.32
CA PRO A 313 13.37 -1.00 -14.78
C PRO A 313 12.14 -1.73 -15.33
N GLY A 314 11.62 -1.29 -16.48
CA GLY A 314 10.44 -1.89 -17.09
C GLY A 314 9.09 -1.38 -16.56
N HIS A 315 9.07 -0.42 -15.63
CA HIS A 315 7.82 0.04 -15.00
C HIS A 315 6.83 0.65 -16.01
N LEU A 316 7.30 1.46 -16.96
CA LEU A 316 6.44 2.12 -17.96
C LEU A 316 5.98 1.13 -19.04
N GLU A 317 6.83 0.18 -19.40
CA GLU A 317 6.53 -0.92 -20.31
C GLU A 317 5.45 -1.81 -19.70
N ALA A 318 5.55 -2.13 -18.40
CA ALA A 318 4.53 -2.86 -17.66
C ALA A 318 3.19 -2.09 -17.67
N ARG A 319 3.20 -0.76 -17.44
CA ARG A 319 1.99 0.07 -17.51
C ARG A 319 1.39 0.12 -18.91
N SER A 320 2.21 0.16 -19.96
CA SER A 320 1.74 0.06 -21.35
C SER A 320 1.08 -1.31 -21.61
N LYS A 321 1.67 -2.39 -21.09
CA LYS A 321 1.06 -3.74 -21.15
C LYS A 321 -0.29 -3.78 -20.44
N CYS A 322 -0.41 -3.16 -19.27
CA CYS A 322 -1.68 -3.05 -18.54
C CYS A 322 -2.77 -2.37 -19.36
N LEU A 323 -2.47 -1.27 -20.05
CA LEU A 323 -3.44 -0.61 -20.95
C LEU A 323 -3.99 -1.59 -21.99
N ASN A 324 -3.12 -2.33 -22.66
CA ASN A 324 -3.53 -3.24 -23.73
C ASN A 324 -4.28 -4.47 -23.19
N ASP A 325 -3.86 -5.02 -22.06
CA ASP A 325 -4.49 -6.21 -21.50
C ASP A 325 -5.81 -5.88 -20.81
N PHE A 326 -5.94 -4.73 -20.15
CA PHE A 326 -7.23 -4.26 -19.66
C PHE A 326 -8.20 -3.95 -20.81
N ALA A 327 -7.76 -3.36 -21.92
CA ALA A 327 -8.62 -3.19 -23.09
C ALA A 327 -9.20 -4.53 -23.59
N LYS A 328 -8.44 -5.63 -23.48
CA LYS A 328 -8.93 -6.99 -23.80
C LYS A 328 -9.87 -7.54 -22.71
N ILE A 329 -9.52 -7.39 -21.44
CA ILE A 329 -10.31 -7.89 -20.30
C ILE A 329 -11.68 -7.21 -20.25
N PHE A 330 -11.71 -5.87 -20.36
CA PHE A 330 -12.92 -5.06 -20.44
C PHE A 330 -13.63 -5.16 -21.80
N LYS A 331 -12.99 -5.77 -22.81
CA LYS A 331 -13.45 -5.88 -24.21
C LYS A 331 -13.66 -4.53 -24.92
N SER A 332 -13.11 -3.45 -24.36
CA SER A 332 -13.12 -2.11 -24.93
C SER A 332 -12.07 -1.23 -24.24
N MET A 333 -11.65 -0.17 -24.93
CA MET A 333 -10.92 0.93 -24.30
C MET A 333 -11.93 1.85 -23.62
N THR A 334 -12.01 1.80 -22.29
CA THR A 334 -13.01 2.56 -21.52
C THR A 334 -12.48 3.89 -21.00
N LEU A 335 -11.18 4.16 -21.14
CA LEU A 335 -10.58 5.45 -20.79
C LEU A 335 -11.09 6.54 -21.72
N VAL A 336 -11.48 7.67 -21.13
CA VAL A 336 -12.03 8.83 -21.84
C VAL A 336 -11.05 9.99 -21.72
N HIS A 337 -10.75 10.62 -22.86
CA HIS A 337 -9.86 11.78 -22.94
C HIS A 337 -10.55 13.05 -22.42
N GLU A 338 -9.80 13.91 -21.75
CA GLU A 338 -10.22 15.18 -21.19
C GLU A 338 -9.16 16.24 -21.44
N THR A 339 -9.60 17.47 -21.67
CA THR A 339 -8.71 18.63 -21.87
C THR A 339 -8.85 19.69 -20.77
N GLY A 340 -10.02 19.74 -20.13
CA GLY A 340 -10.27 20.68 -19.05
C GLY A 340 -9.55 20.30 -17.77
N TYR A 341 -9.07 21.29 -17.03
CA TYR A 341 -8.54 21.13 -15.67
C TYR A 341 -9.03 22.27 -14.79
N ILE A 342 -9.01 22.06 -13.47
CA ILE A 342 -9.36 23.08 -12.49
C ILE A 342 -8.16 23.35 -11.61
N LYS A 343 -7.74 24.61 -11.50
CA LYS A 343 -6.68 25.03 -10.60
C LYS A 343 -7.24 26.03 -9.58
N ARG A 344 -6.80 25.96 -8.34
CA ARG A 344 -7.12 27.00 -7.36
C ARG A 344 -6.41 28.30 -7.69
N GLY A 345 -7.14 29.39 -7.67
CA GLY A 345 -6.61 30.72 -7.98
C GLY A 345 -6.96 31.18 -9.39
N VAL A 346 -6.68 32.45 -9.65
CA VAL A 346 -6.83 33.07 -10.97
C VAL A 346 -5.41 33.45 -11.37
N ASN A 347 -4.87 32.75 -12.37
CA ASN A 347 -3.59 33.15 -12.98
C ASN A 347 -3.86 34.13 -14.12
#